data_AF-A0A842Y9A8-F1
#
_entry.id   AF-A0A842Y9A8-F1
#
_cell.length_a   1.000
_cell.length_b   1.000
_cell.length_c   1.000
_cell.angle_alpha   90.00
_cell.angle_beta   90.00
_cell.angle_gamma   90.00
#
_symmetry.space_group_name_H-M   'P 1'
#
loop_
_entity.id
_entity.type
_entity.pdbx_description
1 polymer ?
#
loop_
_entity_poly.entity_id
_entity_poly.type
_entity_poly.pdbx_seq_one_letter_code
_entity_poly.pdbx_strand_id
1 'polypeptide(L)'
;MIKGVNAENGIYPVTGNPFVDTGQAVIACLAGKESFTKMNHDDVKRVFGGNDLSDWNSRLKSFTMVFGNNGPLYQPRGKKFEETRKRKYRSILSGLLSQIENVNRDSGMCECCGEFHAVDINAAYEQVDDDKGNDHVVGRDLFPLIGSLGSDAQALPSSSRMFNICPRCLFAVAYIPIGTRLLSGKLMVFEGAHQPFVQDLIKSIIDDNRRLLSVGGNSIETIGKKRHSSETVKWLCTVFRELQHAQKIKELPKNSELNIWLFSNSGTNPSCEIISIPDESVRFLWDAARYDLENEIASLATVDKSIKNSDNHLLNSIRNKIDYMGLYPIKKYDGASVSMFAFYQTRLLGVPYKTLVASQKLAEGLLPDNTKEQKEWIKSDVFKDIKKRNILKGRIIEMVEDGRLSIDDYFHIFPVKSLYPLQASFKGFDMTRYFLRHVDEDIHNYEYKSIEGESVKMNPNILEAADLYFNDYIENRGLKRFKKDVLDEFKSGTKHVYWIKNVMCDLSERHEGFGPDDWDSFWHDLCHDETGNFVGYELLFQMRLALTDLYRKKMQENITMNPEINQTGGN
;
A
#
# COMPACT_ATOMS: atom_id res chain seq x y z
N MET A 1 21.25 -27.72 -18.93
CA MET A 1 20.79 -29.00 -19.51
C MET A 1 19.93 -29.71 -18.48
N ILE A 2 18.60 -29.65 -18.63
CA ILE A 2 17.66 -30.49 -17.88
C ILE A 2 16.94 -31.34 -18.92
N LYS A 3 16.99 -32.65 -18.72
CA LYS A 3 16.42 -33.68 -19.61
C LYS A 3 14.89 -33.67 -19.53
N GLY A 4 14.31 -34.04 -20.68
CA GLY A 4 12.89 -34.16 -21.02
C GLY A 4 11.91 -34.45 -19.89
N VAL A 5 10.90 -33.59 -19.81
CA VAL A 5 9.59 -33.93 -19.26
C VAL A 5 8.76 -34.48 -20.43
N ASN A 6 8.19 -35.65 -20.23
CA ASN A 6 7.36 -36.37 -21.18
C ASN A 6 6.14 -35.54 -21.60
N ALA A 7 5.75 -35.66 -22.87
CA ALA A 7 4.50 -35.16 -23.42
C ALA A 7 3.31 -35.92 -22.82
N GLU A 8 2.80 -35.47 -21.68
CA GLU A 8 1.53 -35.87 -21.11
C GLU A 8 0.51 -34.72 -21.31
N ASN A 9 -0.50 -34.94 -22.16
CA ASN A 9 -1.71 -34.14 -22.35
C ASN A 9 -1.59 -32.60 -22.19
N GLY A 10 -1.04 -31.92 -23.21
CA GLY A 10 -1.48 -30.58 -23.65
C GLY A 10 -1.66 -29.47 -22.60
N ILE A 11 -0.87 -29.45 -21.53
CA ILE A 11 -0.93 -28.40 -20.50
C ILE A 11 -0.40 -27.08 -21.08
N TYR A 12 -1.12 -25.97 -20.87
CA TYR A 12 -0.68 -24.64 -21.29
C TYR A 12 0.25 -24.04 -20.22
N PRO A 13 1.57 -23.88 -20.49
CA PRO A 13 2.52 -23.35 -19.53
C PRO A 13 2.41 -21.83 -19.42
N VAL A 14 2.84 -21.30 -18.26
CA VAL A 14 3.08 -19.86 -18.08
C VAL A 14 4.17 -19.42 -19.05
N THR A 15 3.89 -18.42 -19.86
CA THR A 15 4.84 -17.96 -20.89
C THR A 15 5.71 -16.81 -20.40
N GLY A 16 5.31 -16.12 -19.33
CA GLY A 16 5.96 -14.90 -18.86
C GLY A 16 5.68 -13.71 -19.78
N ASN A 17 4.71 -13.83 -20.68
CA ASN A 17 4.29 -12.75 -21.56
C ASN A 17 2.88 -12.32 -21.11
N PRO A 18 2.71 -11.09 -20.59
CA PRO A 18 1.47 -10.67 -19.96
C PRO A 18 0.26 -10.68 -20.91
N PHE A 19 0.47 -10.48 -22.22
CA PHE A 19 -0.58 -10.55 -23.22
C PHE A 19 -1.05 -11.99 -23.44
N VAL A 20 -0.10 -12.91 -23.62
CA VAL A 20 -0.40 -14.33 -23.84
C VAL A 20 -1.01 -14.93 -22.59
N ASP A 21 -0.40 -14.73 -21.42
CA ASP A 21 -0.87 -15.29 -20.15
C ASP A 21 -2.27 -14.74 -19.80
N THR A 22 -2.56 -13.46 -20.05
CA THR A 22 -3.92 -12.91 -19.90
C THR A 22 -4.90 -13.58 -20.87
N GLY A 23 -4.53 -13.74 -22.14
CA GLY A 23 -5.36 -14.44 -23.12
C GLY A 23 -5.67 -15.89 -22.73
N GLN A 24 -4.66 -16.61 -22.24
CA GLN A 24 -4.81 -17.97 -21.73
C GLN A 24 -5.72 -18.01 -20.49
N ALA A 25 -5.57 -17.07 -19.55
CA ALA A 25 -6.42 -16.96 -18.38
C ALA A 25 -7.89 -16.68 -18.76
N VAL A 26 -8.14 -15.88 -19.81
CA VAL A 26 -9.50 -15.67 -20.32
C VAL A 26 -10.10 -16.97 -20.83
N ILE A 27 -9.36 -17.72 -21.66
CA ILE A 27 -9.83 -19.02 -22.18
C ILE A 27 -10.11 -19.98 -21.02
N ALA A 28 -9.21 -20.05 -20.04
CA ALA A 28 -9.37 -20.90 -18.87
C ALA A 28 -10.61 -20.53 -18.04
N CYS A 29 -10.88 -19.24 -17.83
CA CYS A 29 -12.10 -18.77 -17.19
C CYS A 29 -13.36 -19.18 -17.95
N LEU A 30 -13.38 -19.02 -19.27
CA LEU A 30 -14.50 -19.42 -20.12
C LEU A 30 -14.67 -20.95 -20.17
N ALA A 31 -13.58 -21.70 -20.00
CA ALA A 31 -13.59 -23.16 -19.90
C ALA A 31 -14.04 -23.67 -18.52
N GLY A 32 -14.19 -22.79 -17.52
CA GLY A 32 -14.52 -23.14 -16.14
C GLY A 32 -13.34 -23.71 -15.34
N LYS A 33 -12.10 -23.45 -15.75
CA LYS A 33 -10.88 -23.90 -15.06
C LYS A 33 -10.44 -22.87 -14.02
N GLU A 34 -9.75 -23.33 -12.97
CA GLU A 34 -9.20 -22.46 -11.92
C GLU A 34 -7.88 -21.78 -12.31
N SER A 35 -7.13 -22.39 -13.22
CA SER A 35 -5.88 -21.85 -13.77
C SER A 35 -5.70 -22.33 -15.20
N PHE A 36 -5.12 -21.50 -16.06
CA PHE A 36 -4.77 -21.91 -17.42
C PHE A 36 -3.70 -23.01 -17.46
N THR A 37 -2.91 -23.18 -16.40
CA THR A 37 -2.00 -24.33 -16.25
C THR A 37 -2.73 -25.66 -15.99
N LYS A 38 -4.05 -25.64 -15.80
CA LYS A 38 -4.92 -26.84 -15.74
C LYS A 38 -5.78 -27.01 -17.00
N MET A 39 -5.57 -26.16 -18.00
CA MET A 39 -6.29 -26.20 -19.28
C MET A 39 -5.58 -27.14 -20.25
N ASN A 40 -6.37 -27.90 -21.01
CA ASN A 40 -5.88 -28.72 -22.12
C ASN A 40 -6.43 -28.22 -23.47
N HIS A 41 -5.99 -28.84 -24.57
CA HIS A 41 -6.40 -28.41 -25.89
C HIS A 41 -7.91 -28.61 -26.18
N ASP A 42 -8.54 -29.64 -25.60
CA ASP A 42 -9.98 -29.86 -25.73
C ASP A 42 -10.80 -28.76 -25.05
N ASP A 43 -10.31 -28.22 -23.93
CA ASP A 43 -10.91 -27.06 -23.28
C ASP A 43 -10.89 -25.84 -24.22
N VAL A 44 -9.79 -25.61 -24.95
CA VAL A 44 -9.66 -24.52 -25.91
C VAL A 44 -10.62 -24.70 -27.09
N LYS A 45 -10.68 -25.91 -27.67
CA LYS A 45 -11.63 -26.27 -28.73
C LYS A 45 -13.08 -26.05 -28.28
N ARG A 46 -13.43 -26.46 -27.06
CA ARG A 46 -14.76 -26.27 -26.46
C ARG A 46 -15.11 -24.80 -26.30
N VAL A 47 -14.19 -23.99 -25.78
CA VAL A 47 -14.41 -22.54 -25.60
C VAL A 47 -14.62 -21.84 -26.94
N PHE A 48 -13.85 -22.19 -27.96
CA PHE A 48 -14.00 -21.63 -29.31
C PHE A 48 -15.31 -22.06 -29.98
N GLY A 49 -15.71 -23.32 -29.83
CA GLY A 49 -16.96 -23.84 -30.39
C GLY A 49 -18.22 -23.34 -29.68
N GLY A 50 -18.12 -23.07 -28.36
CA GLY A 50 -19.24 -22.67 -27.51
C GLY A 50 -19.47 -21.16 -27.35
N ASN A 51 -18.51 -20.32 -27.75
CA ASN A 51 -18.60 -18.86 -27.62
C ASN A 51 -18.44 -18.18 -28.99
N ASP A 52 -19.26 -17.17 -29.27
CA ASP A 52 -19.10 -16.34 -30.46
C ASP A 52 -18.11 -15.20 -30.19
N LEU A 53 -16.83 -15.55 -30.11
CA LEU A 53 -15.75 -14.57 -29.91
C LEU A 53 -15.77 -13.49 -31.01
N SER A 54 -16.13 -13.86 -32.24
CA SER A 54 -16.28 -12.90 -33.35
C SER A 54 -17.37 -11.85 -33.07
N ASP A 55 -18.51 -12.25 -32.51
CA ASP A 55 -19.57 -11.31 -32.11
C ASP A 55 -19.14 -10.42 -30.94
N TRP A 56 -18.53 -11.00 -29.92
CA TRP A 56 -18.06 -10.23 -28.77
C TRP A 56 -17.03 -9.18 -29.19
N ASN A 57 -16.00 -9.61 -29.92
CA ASN A 57 -14.92 -8.73 -30.34
C ASN A 57 -15.38 -7.67 -31.35
N SER A 58 -16.39 -7.93 -32.18
CA SER A 58 -16.91 -6.90 -33.10
C SER A 58 -17.64 -5.76 -32.37
N ARG A 59 -18.17 -6.03 -31.17
CA ARG A 59 -18.93 -5.08 -30.36
C ARG A 59 -18.07 -4.37 -29.33
N LEU A 60 -17.01 -5.00 -28.83
CA LEU A 60 -16.12 -4.43 -27.81
C LEU A 60 -15.17 -3.40 -28.41
N LYS A 61 -15.19 -2.15 -27.90
CA LYS A 61 -14.22 -1.12 -28.31
C LYS A 61 -12.78 -1.46 -27.92
N SER A 62 -12.58 -2.32 -26.93
CA SER A 62 -11.27 -2.85 -26.57
C SER A 62 -10.62 -3.59 -27.74
N PHE A 63 -11.38 -4.18 -28.67
CA PHE A 63 -10.80 -4.89 -29.82
C PHE A 63 -9.90 -3.99 -30.68
N THR A 64 -10.39 -2.82 -31.08
CA THR A 64 -9.58 -1.88 -31.89
C THR A 64 -8.47 -1.22 -31.07
N MET A 65 -8.59 -1.21 -29.73
CA MET A 65 -7.52 -0.78 -28.84
C MET A 65 -6.40 -1.81 -28.70
N VAL A 66 -6.71 -3.11 -28.84
CA VAL A 66 -5.75 -4.22 -28.83
C VAL A 66 -5.10 -4.41 -30.20
N PHE A 67 -5.89 -4.45 -31.29
CA PHE A 67 -5.41 -4.83 -32.63
C PHE A 67 -5.39 -3.69 -33.65
N GLY A 68 -5.72 -2.47 -33.23
CA GLY A 68 -5.81 -1.32 -34.12
C GLY A 68 -7.02 -1.35 -35.07
N ASN A 69 -7.08 -0.34 -35.95
CA ASN A 69 -8.19 -0.16 -36.90
C ASN A 69 -8.02 -0.93 -38.22
N ASN A 70 -6.95 -1.70 -38.37
CA ASN A 70 -6.68 -2.51 -39.57
C ASN A 70 -6.90 -4.01 -39.31
N GLY A 71 -7.38 -4.38 -38.11
CA GLY A 71 -7.60 -5.77 -37.72
C GLY A 71 -8.68 -6.47 -38.55
N PRO A 72 -8.69 -7.80 -38.58
CA PRO A 72 -9.61 -8.60 -39.40
C PRO A 72 -11.11 -8.35 -39.11
N LEU A 73 -11.44 -7.88 -37.89
CA LEU A 73 -12.81 -7.52 -37.51
C LEU A 73 -13.18 -6.04 -37.74
N TYR A 74 -12.21 -5.16 -38.03
CA TYR A 74 -12.47 -3.73 -38.13
C TYR A 74 -11.88 -3.14 -39.41
N GLN A 75 -12.77 -2.58 -40.24
CA GLN A 75 -12.41 -1.75 -41.39
C GLN A 75 -13.41 -0.58 -41.51
N PRO A 76 -13.00 0.64 -41.90
CA PRO A 76 -13.89 1.81 -41.94
C PRO A 76 -15.08 1.74 -42.90
N ARG A 77 -15.15 0.74 -43.80
CA ARG A 77 -16.12 0.64 -44.92
C ARG A 77 -17.58 0.28 -44.54
N GLY A 78 -17.99 0.52 -43.29
CA GLY A 78 -19.39 0.48 -42.85
C GLY A 78 -19.95 -0.91 -42.44
N LYS A 79 -21.15 -0.92 -41.84
CA LYS A 79 -21.83 -2.11 -41.25
C LYS A 79 -22.17 -3.22 -42.25
N LYS A 80 -22.25 -2.90 -43.55
CA LYS A 80 -22.65 -3.83 -44.61
C LYS A 80 -21.75 -5.08 -44.72
N PHE A 81 -20.51 -5.01 -44.26
CA PHE A 81 -19.53 -6.10 -44.31
C PHE A 81 -19.26 -6.73 -42.95
N GLU A 82 -20.06 -6.44 -41.92
CA GLU A 82 -19.84 -6.95 -40.56
C GLU A 82 -19.83 -8.48 -40.52
N GLU A 83 -20.84 -9.12 -41.11
CA GLU A 83 -20.96 -10.58 -41.12
C GLU A 83 -19.81 -11.25 -41.89
N THR A 84 -19.41 -10.67 -43.01
CA THR A 84 -18.23 -11.13 -43.75
C THR A 84 -16.98 -11.05 -42.88
N ARG A 85 -16.75 -9.93 -42.19
CA ARG A 85 -15.58 -9.77 -41.30
C ARG A 85 -15.59 -10.76 -40.13
N LYS A 86 -16.74 -10.98 -39.49
CA LYS A 86 -16.90 -11.99 -38.44
C LYS A 86 -16.51 -13.37 -38.96
N ARG A 87 -16.97 -13.75 -40.15
CA ARG A 87 -16.61 -15.00 -40.82
C ARG A 87 -15.11 -15.08 -41.13
N LYS A 88 -14.52 -14.02 -41.70
CA LYS A 88 -13.08 -13.93 -41.99
C LYS A 88 -12.26 -14.17 -40.71
N TYR A 89 -12.58 -13.45 -39.64
CA TYR A 89 -11.90 -13.58 -38.35
C TYR A 89 -12.05 -14.98 -37.74
N ARG A 90 -13.26 -15.54 -37.73
CA ARG A 90 -13.50 -16.90 -37.22
C ARG A 90 -12.71 -17.94 -38.00
N SER A 91 -12.59 -17.79 -39.30
CA SER A 91 -11.81 -18.68 -40.16
C SER A 91 -10.31 -18.58 -39.86
N ILE A 92 -9.77 -17.36 -39.69
CA ILE A 92 -8.37 -17.15 -39.27
C ILE A 92 -8.10 -17.84 -37.94
N LEU A 93 -8.95 -17.62 -36.93
CA LEU A 93 -8.81 -18.26 -35.62
C LEU A 93 -8.94 -19.78 -35.70
N SER A 94 -9.81 -20.31 -36.56
CA SER A 94 -9.92 -21.75 -36.79
C SER A 94 -8.66 -22.34 -37.42
N GLY A 95 -8.04 -21.61 -38.36
CA GLY A 95 -6.77 -21.99 -38.97
C GLY A 95 -5.60 -21.93 -37.99
N LEU A 96 -5.58 -20.96 -37.07
CA LEU A 96 -4.60 -20.94 -35.98
C LEU A 96 -4.81 -22.10 -35.01
N LEU A 97 -6.07 -22.39 -34.65
CA LEU A 97 -6.43 -23.45 -33.71
C LEU A 97 -6.00 -24.83 -34.22
N SER A 98 -6.17 -25.12 -35.52
CA SER A 98 -5.74 -26.39 -36.12
C SER A 98 -4.23 -26.58 -36.16
N GLN A 99 -3.46 -25.49 -36.02
CA GLN A 99 -2.00 -25.53 -36.02
C GLN A 99 -1.38 -25.58 -34.62
N ILE A 100 -2.14 -25.41 -33.53
CA ILE A 100 -1.61 -25.33 -32.16
C ILE A 100 -0.79 -26.57 -31.78
N GLU A 101 -1.19 -27.76 -32.24
CA GLU A 101 -0.54 -29.02 -31.90
C GLU A 101 0.67 -29.35 -32.82
N ASN A 102 0.93 -28.53 -33.85
CA ASN A 102 2.00 -28.75 -34.83
C ASN A 102 3.37 -28.30 -34.29
N VAL A 103 3.93 -29.10 -33.39
CA VAL A 103 5.31 -28.90 -32.90
C VAL A 103 6.31 -29.19 -34.03
N ASN A 104 7.19 -28.23 -34.32
CA ASN A 104 8.22 -28.37 -35.34
C ASN A 104 9.53 -27.77 -34.83
N ARG A 105 10.53 -28.61 -34.50
CA ARG A 105 11.82 -28.14 -33.99
C ARG A 105 12.69 -27.44 -35.02
N ASP A 106 12.39 -27.63 -36.30
CA ASP A 106 13.07 -26.96 -37.40
C ASP A 106 12.44 -25.59 -37.70
N SER A 107 11.32 -25.25 -37.05
CA SER A 107 10.79 -23.88 -37.06
C SER A 107 11.58 -22.98 -36.12
N GLY A 108 11.43 -21.65 -36.27
CA GLY A 108 11.92 -20.72 -35.26
C GLY A 108 11.27 -20.97 -33.89
N MET A 109 12.00 -20.65 -32.82
CA MET A 109 11.47 -20.63 -31.45
C MET A 109 10.49 -19.47 -31.28
N CYS A 110 9.34 -19.70 -30.64
CA CYS A 110 8.38 -18.65 -30.35
C CYS A 110 8.95 -17.64 -29.34
N GLU A 111 8.95 -16.36 -29.70
CA GLU A 111 9.52 -15.28 -28.89
C GLU A 111 8.64 -14.91 -27.68
N CYS A 112 7.39 -15.38 -27.63
CA CYS A 112 6.50 -15.17 -26.49
C CYS A 112 6.53 -16.30 -25.46
N CYS A 113 6.72 -17.56 -25.88
CA CYS A 113 6.59 -18.72 -25.00
C CYS A 113 7.74 -19.72 -25.03
N GLY A 114 8.75 -19.51 -25.88
CA GLY A 114 9.93 -20.39 -25.98
C GLY A 114 9.69 -21.74 -26.67
N GLU A 115 8.47 -22.03 -27.12
CA GLU A 115 8.15 -23.30 -27.78
C GLU A 115 8.43 -23.28 -29.29
N PHE A 116 8.70 -24.47 -29.85
CA PHE A 116 8.97 -24.67 -31.28
C PHE A 116 7.70 -25.15 -32.00
N HIS A 117 6.90 -24.21 -32.49
CA HIS A 117 5.72 -24.50 -33.29
C HIS A 117 5.86 -23.82 -34.65
N ALA A 118 5.62 -24.57 -35.72
CA ALA A 118 5.50 -23.99 -37.05
C ALA A 118 4.20 -23.17 -37.11
N VAL A 119 4.32 -21.88 -37.38
CA VAL A 119 3.18 -21.04 -37.73
C VAL A 119 3.17 -20.85 -39.25
N ASP A 120 2.07 -21.23 -39.88
CA ASP A 120 1.77 -20.89 -41.26
C ASP A 120 0.58 -19.91 -41.25
N ILE A 121 0.92 -18.61 -41.23
CA ILE A 121 -0.09 -17.54 -41.23
C ILE A 121 -0.84 -17.55 -42.58
N ASN A 122 -0.16 -17.83 -43.69
CA ASN A 122 -0.81 -17.90 -44.99
C ASN A 122 -1.89 -18.99 -44.99
N ALA A 123 -1.58 -20.19 -44.47
CA ALA A 123 -2.56 -21.27 -44.31
C ALA A 123 -3.76 -20.87 -43.43
N ALA A 124 -3.57 -20.01 -42.42
CA ALA A 124 -4.69 -19.50 -41.62
C ALA A 124 -5.61 -18.53 -42.41
N TYR A 125 -5.09 -17.88 -43.47
CA TYR A 125 -5.82 -16.94 -44.32
C TYR A 125 -6.33 -17.57 -45.64
N GLU A 126 -5.88 -18.77 -46.02
CA GLU A 126 -6.24 -19.46 -47.27
C GLU A 126 -7.76 -19.58 -47.52
N GLN A 127 -8.55 -19.71 -46.44
CA GLN A 127 -10.01 -19.85 -46.52
C GLN A 127 -10.75 -18.50 -46.62
N VAL A 128 -10.01 -17.38 -46.63
CA VAL A 128 -10.52 -16.05 -46.31
C VAL A 128 -10.15 -15.00 -47.37
N ASP A 129 -9.04 -15.20 -48.07
CA ASP A 129 -8.59 -14.32 -49.14
C ASP A 129 -9.20 -14.67 -50.49
N ASP A 130 -9.85 -13.69 -51.10
CA ASP A 130 -10.32 -13.75 -52.48
C ASP A 130 -9.14 -13.50 -53.47
N ASP A 131 -8.05 -12.88 -52.99
CA ASP A 131 -6.83 -12.57 -53.74
C ASP A 131 -5.69 -13.52 -53.33
N LYS A 132 -5.52 -14.61 -54.09
CA LYS A 132 -4.41 -15.57 -53.94
C LYS A 132 -3.09 -14.90 -54.33
N GLY A 133 -2.41 -14.24 -53.39
CA GLY A 133 -1.07 -13.68 -53.66
C GLY A 133 -0.46 -12.75 -52.62
N ASN A 134 -1.14 -12.41 -51.53
CA ASN A 134 -0.53 -11.62 -50.45
C ASN A 134 0.15 -12.53 -49.43
N ASP A 135 1.45 -12.30 -49.18
CA ASP A 135 2.13 -12.88 -48.03
C ASP A 135 1.65 -12.20 -46.75
N HIS A 136 1.03 -12.99 -45.88
CA HIS A 136 0.58 -12.56 -44.56
C HIS A 136 1.69 -12.73 -43.53
N VAL A 137 1.79 -11.74 -42.66
CA VAL A 137 2.82 -11.65 -41.65
C VAL A 137 2.21 -11.25 -40.31
N VAL A 138 2.84 -11.66 -39.21
CA VAL A 138 2.37 -11.29 -37.87
C VAL A 138 2.63 -9.81 -37.63
N GLY A 139 1.56 -9.01 -37.67
CA GLY A 139 1.57 -7.58 -37.39
C GLY A 139 0.71 -7.19 -36.20
N ARG A 140 0.55 -5.88 -36.01
CA ARG A 140 -0.25 -5.25 -34.93
C ARG A 140 -1.72 -5.68 -34.92
N ASP A 141 -2.21 -6.19 -36.05
CA ASP A 141 -3.55 -6.72 -36.27
C ASP A 141 -3.77 -8.11 -35.67
N LEU A 142 -2.69 -8.82 -35.35
CA LEU A 142 -2.71 -10.16 -34.76
C LEU A 142 -2.06 -10.22 -33.37
N PHE A 143 -1.18 -9.28 -33.02
CA PHE A 143 -0.56 -9.22 -31.70
C PHE A 143 -0.29 -7.76 -31.25
N PRO A 144 -0.61 -7.38 -30.01
CA PRO A 144 -0.48 -6.00 -29.53
C PRO A 144 0.99 -5.56 -29.46
N LEU A 145 1.25 -4.28 -29.76
CA LEU A 145 2.58 -3.65 -29.68
C LEU A 145 3.67 -4.30 -30.56
N ILE A 146 3.28 -4.95 -31.65
CA ILE A 146 4.20 -5.45 -32.67
C ILE A 146 4.06 -4.60 -33.93
N GLY A 147 5.15 -3.95 -34.32
CA GLY A 147 5.25 -3.20 -35.56
C GLY A 147 5.60 -4.06 -36.78
N SER A 148 5.23 -3.59 -37.97
CA SER A 148 5.84 -4.05 -39.22
C SER A 148 7.33 -3.69 -39.24
N LEU A 149 8.14 -4.43 -40.01
CA LEU A 149 9.56 -4.14 -40.21
C LEU A 149 9.76 -2.66 -40.57
N GLY A 150 10.60 -1.95 -39.80
CA GLY A 150 10.88 -0.52 -39.99
C GLY A 150 9.85 0.47 -39.43
N SER A 151 8.91 0.04 -38.58
CA SER A 151 7.95 0.94 -37.91
C SER A 151 8.29 1.20 -36.44
N ASP A 152 7.96 2.41 -35.96
CA ASP A 152 8.15 2.86 -34.56
C ASP A 152 7.42 2.00 -33.51
N ALA A 153 6.51 1.13 -33.94
CA ALA A 153 5.74 0.23 -33.09
C ALA A 153 6.52 -1.03 -32.65
N GLN A 154 7.76 -1.22 -33.10
CA GLN A 154 8.62 -2.29 -32.57
C GLN A 154 9.20 -1.86 -31.23
N ALA A 155 8.93 -2.63 -30.16
CA ALA A 155 9.55 -2.42 -28.85
C ALA A 155 11.09 -2.53 -28.88
N LEU A 156 11.65 -3.13 -29.94
CA LEU A 156 13.08 -3.25 -30.20
C LEU A 156 13.41 -2.63 -31.56
N PRO A 157 13.96 -1.39 -31.61
CA PRO A 157 14.27 -0.68 -32.87
C PRO A 157 15.38 -1.32 -33.73
N SER A 158 15.94 -2.46 -33.32
CA SER A 158 17.00 -3.20 -34.04
C SER A 158 16.57 -4.56 -34.57
N SER A 159 15.27 -4.89 -34.57
CA SER A 159 14.81 -6.19 -35.07
C SER A 159 14.95 -6.27 -36.60
N SER A 160 15.88 -7.10 -37.07
CA SER A 160 16.11 -7.36 -38.51
C SER A 160 15.08 -8.30 -39.14
N ARG A 161 14.20 -8.89 -38.33
CA ARG A 161 13.16 -9.84 -38.77
C ARG A 161 11.86 -9.64 -37.99
N MET A 162 10.79 -10.21 -38.52
CA MET A 162 9.49 -10.21 -37.84
C MET A 162 9.52 -11.15 -36.63
N PHE A 163 8.73 -10.80 -35.60
CA PHE A 163 8.61 -11.60 -34.39
C PHE A 163 8.04 -12.96 -34.74
N ASN A 164 8.73 -14.02 -34.33
CA ASN A 164 8.25 -15.37 -34.53
C ASN A 164 7.29 -15.76 -33.40
N ILE A 165 5.99 -15.81 -33.67
CA ILE A 165 4.94 -16.09 -32.69
C ILE A 165 4.13 -17.32 -33.12
N CYS A 166 4.04 -18.32 -32.24
CA CYS A 166 3.34 -19.55 -32.54
C CYS A 166 1.81 -19.38 -32.62
N PRO A 167 1.09 -20.32 -33.26
CA PRO A 167 -0.36 -20.28 -33.37
C PRO A 167 -1.05 -20.23 -32.00
N ARG A 168 -0.48 -20.91 -30.99
CA ARG A 168 -0.99 -20.94 -29.61
C ARG A 168 -1.05 -19.54 -28.99
N CYS A 169 0.03 -18.78 -29.10
CA CYS A 169 0.12 -17.43 -28.54
C CYS A 169 -0.80 -16.46 -29.29
N LEU A 170 -0.84 -16.52 -30.62
CA LEU A 170 -1.73 -15.68 -31.44
C LEU A 170 -3.20 -15.95 -31.12
N PHE A 171 -3.57 -17.23 -31.00
CA PHE A 171 -4.91 -17.65 -30.63
C PHE A 171 -5.31 -17.16 -29.22
N ALA A 172 -4.40 -17.27 -28.23
CA ALA A 172 -4.67 -16.79 -26.88
C ALA A 172 -4.92 -15.28 -26.84
N VAL A 173 -4.09 -14.49 -27.53
CA VAL A 173 -4.18 -13.02 -27.55
C VAL A 173 -5.50 -12.52 -28.16
N ALA A 174 -6.12 -13.29 -29.06
CA ALA A 174 -7.45 -13.00 -29.60
C ALA A 174 -8.56 -12.84 -28.54
N TYR A 175 -8.36 -13.40 -27.33
CA TYR A 175 -9.28 -13.32 -26.20
C TYR A 175 -9.02 -12.13 -25.26
N ILE A 176 -7.92 -11.38 -25.41
CA ILE A 176 -7.63 -10.21 -24.56
C ILE A 176 -8.77 -9.17 -24.55
N PRO A 177 -9.45 -8.83 -25.67
CA PRO A 177 -10.44 -7.77 -25.68
C PRO A 177 -11.57 -7.93 -24.65
N ILE A 178 -12.00 -9.16 -24.35
CA ILE A 178 -13.02 -9.42 -23.30
C ILE A 178 -12.43 -9.49 -21.88
N GLY A 179 -11.13 -9.76 -21.75
CA GLY A 179 -10.42 -9.86 -20.48
C GLY A 179 -9.73 -8.59 -20.01
N THR A 180 -9.95 -7.45 -20.68
CA THR A 180 -9.26 -6.19 -20.37
C THR A 180 -10.23 -5.07 -19.98
N ARG A 181 -9.68 -4.07 -19.29
CA ARG A 181 -10.35 -2.82 -18.90
C ARG A 181 -9.37 -1.66 -18.99
N LEU A 182 -9.88 -0.43 -18.93
CA LEU A 182 -9.08 0.79 -18.96
C LEU A 182 -8.63 1.24 -17.57
N LEU A 183 -7.38 1.72 -17.52
CA LEU A 183 -6.83 2.53 -16.45
C LEU A 183 -6.05 3.69 -17.09
N SER A 184 -6.39 4.92 -16.69
CA SER A 184 -5.74 6.13 -17.24
C SER A 184 -5.75 6.22 -18.77
N GLY A 185 -6.80 5.65 -19.41
CA GLY A 185 -6.95 5.64 -20.87
C GLY A 185 -6.19 4.53 -21.60
N LYS A 186 -5.46 3.66 -20.90
CA LYS A 186 -4.73 2.50 -21.44
C LYS A 186 -5.39 1.19 -21.02
N LEU A 187 -5.29 0.16 -21.85
CA LEU A 187 -5.77 -1.19 -21.55
C LEU A 187 -4.87 -1.86 -20.52
N MET A 188 -5.46 -2.63 -19.62
CA MET A 188 -4.78 -3.34 -18.55
C MET A 188 -4.70 -4.84 -18.84
N VAL A 189 -3.52 -5.42 -18.68
CA VAL A 189 -3.26 -6.87 -18.56
C VAL A 189 -2.37 -7.12 -17.36
N PHE A 190 -2.42 -8.34 -16.82
CA PHE A 190 -1.79 -8.66 -15.54
C PHE A 190 -0.64 -9.65 -15.71
N GLU A 191 0.35 -9.50 -14.84
CA GLU A 191 1.40 -10.46 -14.60
C GLU A 191 1.57 -10.60 -13.08
N GLY A 192 1.74 -11.81 -12.59
CA GLY A 192 1.96 -12.08 -11.18
C GLY A 192 2.45 -13.51 -10.96
N ALA A 193 3.10 -13.75 -9.82
CA ALA A 193 3.70 -15.06 -9.56
C ALA A 193 2.65 -16.16 -9.34
N HIS A 194 1.46 -15.83 -8.82
CA HIS A 194 0.40 -16.80 -8.52
C HIS A 194 -0.75 -16.76 -9.54
N GLN A 195 -0.70 -17.66 -10.53
CA GLN A 195 -1.64 -17.67 -11.67
C GLN A 195 -3.13 -17.79 -11.30
N PRO A 196 -3.56 -18.65 -10.35
CA PRO A 196 -4.97 -18.68 -9.96
C PRO A 196 -5.49 -17.34 -9.45
N PHE A 197 -4.64 -16.58 -8.74
CA PHE A 197 -5.02 -15.27 -8.21
C PHE A 197 -5.16 -14.23 -9.34
N VAL A 198 -4.21 -14.20 -10.28
CA VAL A 198 -4.29 -13.34 -11.47
C VAL A 198 -5.53 -13.69 -12.31
N GLN A 199 -5.83 -14.97 -12.47
CA GLN A 199 -6.99 -15.43 -13.21
C GLN A 199 -8.31 -15.00 -12.55
N ASP A 200 -8.40 -15.00 -11.22
CA ASP A 200 -9.58 -14.49 -10.50
C ASP A 200 -9.79 -12.97 -10.75
N LEU A 201 -8.71 -12.18 -10.83
CA LEU A 201 -8.81 -10.76 -11.21
C LEU A 201 -9.34 -10.59 -12.64
N ILE A 202 -8.82 -11.38 -13.57
CA ILE A 202 -9.26 -11.39 -14.99
C ILE A 202 -10.71 -11.86 -15.10
N LYS A 203 -11.13 -12.83 -14.28
CA LYS A 203 -12.50 -13.32 -14.24
C LYS A 203 -13.51 -12.21 -13.91
N SER A 204 -13.19 -11.36 -12.92
CA SER A 204 -14.03 -10.20 -12.58
C SER A 204 -14.25 -9.29 -13.80
N ILE A 205 -13.19 -9.05 -14.60
CA ILE A 205 -13.28 -8.23 -15.81
C ILE A 205 -14.15 -8.90 -16.89
N ILE A 206 -13.97 -10.22 -17.09
CA ILE A 206 -14.78 -10.99 -18.04
C ILE A 206 -16.25 -10.93 -17.65
N ASP A 207 -16.58 -11.15 -16.38
CA ASP A 207 -17.95 -11.16 -15.89
C ASP A 207 -18.63 -9.80 -16.13
N ASP A 208 -17.93 -8.69 -15.88
CA ASP A 208 -18.46 -7.35 -16.15
C ASP A 208 -18.62 -7.08 -17.66
N ASN A 209 -17.64 -7.43 -18.49
CA ASN A 209 -17.74 -7.26 -19.94
C ASN A 209 -18.86 -8.14 -20.54
N ARG A 210 -19.05 -9.36 -20.03
CA ARG A 210 -20.16 -10.25 -20.43
C ARG A 210 -21.52 -9.71 -20.02
N ARG A 211 -21.63 -9.12 -18.81
CA ARG A 211 -22.85 -8.40 -18.40
C ARG A 211 -23.18 -7.28 -19.38
N LEU A 212 -22.20 -6.45 -19.76
CA LEU A 212 -22.41 -5.40 -20.76
C LEU A 212 -22.79 -5.96 -22.15
N LEU A 213 -22.17 -7.06 -22.57
CA LEU A 213 -22.52 -7.77 -23.82
C LEU A 213 -23.97 -8.30 -23.79
N SER A 214 -24.48 -8.71 -22.64
CA SER A 214 -25.83 -9.25 -22.47
C SER A 214 -26.93 -8.19 -22.49
N VAL A 215 -26.66 -6.95 -22.06
CA VAL A 215 -27.62 -5.83 -22.09
C VAL A 215 -27.94 -5.39 -23.53
N GLY A 216 -27.10 -5.74 -24.50
CA GLY A 216 -27.29 -5.45 -25.91
C GLY A 216 -26.59 -4.17 -26.38
N GLY A 217 -26.58 -3.95 -27.71
CA GLY A 217 -25.96 -2.77 -28.33
C GLY A 217 -24.85 -3.11 -29.33
N ASN A 218 -24.70 -2.24 -30.33
CA ASN A 218 -23.78 -2.42 -31.46
C ASN A 218 -22.32 -2.08 -31.12
N SER A 219 -22.08 -1.36 -30.01
CA SER A 219 -20.74 -0.99 -29.56
C SER A 219 -20.74 -0.79 -28.06
N ILE A 220 -19.81 -1.45 -27.39
CA ILE A 220 -19.66 -1.47 -25.93
C ILE A 220 -18.38 -0.71 -25.59
N GLU A 221 -18.52 0.32 -24.77
CA GLU A 221 -17.40 1.08 -24.24
C GLU A 221 -16.58 0.20 -23.29
N THR A 222 -15.25 0.30 -23.40
CA THR A 222 -14.36 -0.41 -22.48
C THR A 222 -14.54 0.13 -21.06
N ILE A 223 -14.76 -0.78 -20.11
CA ILE A 223 -14.90 -0.45 -18.67
C ILE A 223 -13.67 0.35 -18.22
N GLY A 224 -13.86 1.34 -17.36
CA GLY A 224 -12.76 2.18 -16.85
C GLY A 224 -12.50 3.46 -17.67
N LYS A 225 -13.22 3.69 -18.77
CA LYS A 225 -13.14 4.94 -19.54
C LYS A 225 -13.44 6.16 -18.65
N LYS A 226 -12.55 7.17 -18.70
CA LYS A 226 -12.62 8.41 -17.90
C LYS A 226 -12.65 8.19 -16.38
N ARG A 227 -12.15 7.05 -15.88
CA ARG A 227 -12.03 6.77 -14.44
C ARG A 227 -10.64 7.14 -13.93
N HIS A 228 -10.57 7.63 -12.69
CA HIS A 228 -9.32 7.96 -12.01
C HIS A 228 -8.62 6.69 -11.49
N SER A 229 -7.33 6.78 -11.16
CA SER A 229 -6.55 5.68 -10.58
C SER A 229 -7.14 5.13 -9.27
N SER A 230 -7.81 5.98 -8.48
CA SER A 230 -8.54 5.58 -7.27
C SER A 230 -9.62 4.53 -7.52
N GLU A 231 -10.24 4.51 -8.70
CA GLU A 231 -11.26 3.53 -9.06
C GLU A 231 -10.66 2.13 -9.29
N THR A 232 -9.38 2.04 -9.65
CA THR A 232 -8.67 0.76 -9.73
C THR A 232 -8.43 0.20 -8.34
N VAL A 233 -8.00 1.04 -7.39
CA VAL A 233 -7.81 0.61 -5.99
C VAL A 233 -9.15 0.15 -5.40
N LYS A 234 -10.22 0.90 -5.67
CA LYS A 234 -11.58 0.51 -5.30
C LYS A 234 -11.97 -0.85 -5.88
N TRP A 235 -11.79 -1.02 -7.20
CA TRP A 235 -12.11 -2.28 -7.87
C TRP A 235 -11.30 -3.46 -7.31
N LEU A 236 -10.00 -3.30 -7.09
CA LEU A 236 -9.16 -4.34 -6.48
C LEU A 236 -9.70 -4.76 -5.12
N CYS A 237 -10.03 -3.80 -4.25
CA CYS A 237 -10.61 -4.09 -2.95
C CYS A 237 -11.97 -4.79 -3.06
N THR A 238 -12.83 -4.38 -4.00
CA THR A 238 -14.10 -5.07 -4.27
C THR A 238 -13.87 -6.53 -4.67
N VAL A 239 -12.95 -6.79 -5.61
CA VAL A 239 -12.62 -8.16 -6.02
C VAL A 239 -12.04 -8.97 -4.86
N PHE A 240 -11.17 -8.37 -4.04
CA PHE A 240 -10.61 -9.04 -2.87
C PHE A 240 -11.69 -9.44 -1.87
N ARG A 241 -12.64 -8.55 -1.59
CA ARG A 241 -13.80 -8.88 -0.75
C ARG A 241 -14.61 -10.04 -1.31
N GLU A 242 -14.91 -10.03 -2.61
CA GLU A 242 -15.67 -11.10 -3.25
C GLU A 242 -14.95 -12.45 -3.11
N LEU A 243 -13.63 -12.47 -3.30
CA LEU A 243 -12.81 -13.67 -3.14
C LEU A 243 -12.77 -14.17 -1.69
N GLN A 244 -12.75 -13.25 -0.72
CA GLN A 244 -12.83 -13.57 0.71
C GLN A 244 -14.20 -14.15 1.09
N HIS A 245 -15.31 -13.51 0.68
CA HIS A 245 -16.66 -13.97 1.00
C HIS A 245 -17.00 -15.31 0.34
N ALA A 246 -16.53 -15.53 -0.89
CA ALA A 246 -16.67 -16.81 -1.56
C ALA A 246 -15.80 -17.92 -0.92
N GLN A 247 -15.00 -17.60 0.10
CA GLN A 247 -14.02 -18.47 0.75
C GLN A 247 -13.05 -19.16 -0.23
N LYS A 248 -12.89 -18.61 -1.44
CA LYS A 248 -12.00 -19.15 -2.47
C LYS A 248 -10.54 -19.00 -2.07
N ILE A 249 -10.23 -17.89 -1.41
CA ILE A 249 -8.89 -17.56 -0.91
C ILE A 249 -9.06 -17.09 0.54
N LYS A 250 -8.64 -17.91 1.51
CA LYS A 250 -8.66 -17.53 2.92
C LYS A 250 -7.53 -16.56 3.27
N GLU A 251 -6.36 -16.81 2.70
CA GLU A 251 -5.15 -16.01 2.85
C GLU A 251 -4.47 -15.86 1.49
N LEU A 252 -3.90 -14.69 1.23
CA LEU A 252 -3.15 -14.46 0.01
C LEU A 252 -1.91 -15.36 -0.05
N PRO A 253 -1.62 -15.98 -1.20
CA PRO A 253 -0.43 -16.77 -1.40
C PRO A 253 0.84 -15.93 -1.14
N LYS A 254 1.95 -16.58 -0.80
CA LYS A 254 3.25 -15.90 -0.71
C LYS A 254 3.61 -15.33 -2.09
N ASN A 255 4.24 -14.15 -2.13
CA ASN A 255 4.60 -13.44 -3.36
C ASN A 255 3.40 -13.12 -4.25
N SER A 256 2.36 -12.51 -3.68
CA SER A 256 1.19 -11.98 -4.38
C SER A 256 1.44 -10.63 -5.07
N GLU A 257 2.70 -10.32 -5.38
CA GLU A 257 3.03 -9.13 -6.17
C GLU A 257 2.34 -9.17 -7.54
N LEU A 258 1.92 -8.00 -8.00
CA LEU A 258 1.10 -7.84 -9.20
C LEU A 258 1.68 -6.75 -10.08
N ASN A 259 2.11 -7.10 -11.27
CA ASN A 259 2.45 -6.15 -12.32
C ASN A 259 1.24 -5.90 -13.20
N ILE A 260 0.87 -4.63 -13.30
CA ILE A 260 -0.20 -4.15 -14.16
C ILE A 260 0.44 -3.53 -15.39
N TRP A 261 0.32 -4.23 -16.51
CA TRP A 261 0.81 -3.76 -17.81
C TRP A 261 -0.28 -2.92 -18.46
N LEU A 262 0.00 -1.62 -18.60
CA LEU A 262 -0.89 -0.65 -19.21
C LEU A 262 -0.41 -0.33 -20.62
N PHE A 263 -1.21 -0.66 -21.62
CA PHE A 263 -0.83 -0.46 -23.02
C PHE A 263 -1.90 0.23 -23.85
N SER A 264 -1.46 0.88 -24.92
CA SER A 264 -2.32 1.37 -26.00
C SER A 264 -1.69 0.98 -27.32
N ASN A 265 -2.45 0.28 -28.16
CA ASN A 265 -2.08 0.00 -29.55
C ASN A 265 -2.81 0.92 -30.55
N SER A 266 -3.45 1.99 -30.04
CA SER A 266 -4.21 2.97 -30.84
C SER A 266 -3.36 4.16 -31.28
N GLY A 267 -3.60 4.65 -32.50
CA GLY A 267 -2.95 5.84 -33.04
C GLY A 267 -1.56 5.59 -33.63
N THR A 268 -0.74 6.63 -33.69
CA THR A 268 0.63 6.58 -34.25
C THR A 268 1.70 6.26 -33.20
N ASN A 269 1.37 6.41 -31.91
CA ASN A 269 2.33 6.26 -30.80
C ASN A 269 1.86 5.15 -29.84
N PRO A 270 2.08 3.87 -30.18
CA PRO A 270 1.83 2.80 -29.23
C PRO A 270 2.66 3.02 -27.97
N SER A 271 2.10 2.68 -26.82
CA SER A 271 2.78 2.87 -25.53
C SER A 271 2.50 1.70 -24.60
N CYS A 272 3.46 1.41 -23.74
CA CYS A 272 3.37 0.42 -22.68
C CYS A 272 4.04 0.97 -21.44
N GLU A 273 3.39 0.86 -20.29
CA GLU A 273 3.94 1.18 -18.98
C GLU A 273 3.58 0.06 -18.00
N ILE A 274 4.39 -0.11 -16.96
CA ILE A 274 4.17 -1.15 -15.95
C ILE A 274 3.97 -0.46 -14.62
N ILE A 275 2.84 -0.72 -13.97
CA ILE A 275 2.60 -0.36 -12.58
C ILE A 275 2.81 -1.61 -11.74
N SER A 276 3.87 -1.63 -10.94
CA SER A 276 4.11 -2.73 -10.00
C SER A 276 3.39 -2.44 -8.68
N ILE A 277 2.56 -3.38 -8.24
CA ILE A 277 1.95 -3.41 -6.91
C ILE A 277 2.69 -4.48 -6.09
N PRO A 278 3.55 -4.08 -5.14
CA PRO A 278 4.30 -5.02 -4.32
C PRO A 278 3.40 -5.91 -3.47
N ASP A 279 3.91 -7.09 -3.07
CA ASP A 279 3.20 -8.05 -2.21
C ASP A 279 2.62 -7.40 -0.95
N GLU A 280 3.38 -6.54 -0.27
CA GLU A 280 2.92 -5.82 0.93
C GLU A 280 1.73 -4.91 0.64
N SER A 281 1.72 -4.23 -0.52
CA SER A 281 0.59 -3.39 -0.91
C SER A 281 -0.64 -4.22 -1.27
N VAL A 282 -0.46 -5.37 -1.94
CA VAL A 282 -1.57 -6.29 -2.23
C VAL A 282 -2.16 -6.85 -0.93
N ARG A 283 -1.32 -7.25 0.03
CA ARG A 283 -1.74 -7.72 1.35
C ARG A 283 -2.49 -6.65 2.15
N PHE A 284 -1.97 -5.42 2.15
CA PHE A 284 -2.63 -4.31 2.83
C PHE A 284 -4.04 -4.06 2.27
N LEU A 285 -4.19 -4.01 0.95
CA LEU A 285 -5.49 -3.83 0.29
C LEU A 285 -6.44 -5.01 0.54
N TRP A 286 -5.90 -6.23 0.55
CA TRP A 286 -6.65 -7.44 0.88
C TRP A 286 -7.20 -7.39 2.31
N ASP A 287 -6.36 -7.06 3.28
CA ASP A 287 -6.79 -6.93 4.67
C ASP A 287 -7.79 -5.77 4.85
N ALA A 288 -7.58 -4.64 4.17
CA ALA A 288 -8.50 -3.51 4.24
C ALA A 288 -9.89 -3.85 3.69
N ALA A 289 -9.97 -4.66 2.63
CA ALA A 289 -11.23 -5.12 2.06
C ALA A 289 -12.05 -5.96 3.05
N ARG A 290 -11.39 -6.68 3.97
CA ARG A 290 -12.02 -7.48 5.04
C ARG A 290 -12.71 -6.63 6.11
N TYR A 291 -12.26 -5.39 6.29
CA TYR A 291 -12.78 -4.45 7.29
C TYR A 291 -13.62 -3.31 6.68
N ASP A 292 -14.07 -3.49 5.42
CA ASP A 292 -14.92 -2.50 4.73
C ASP A 292 -14.31 -1.10 4.58
N LEU A 293 -12.99 -1.02 4.41
CA LEU A 293 -12.22 0.23 4.27
C LEU A 293 -11.97 0.65 2.80
N GLU A 294 -12.58 -0.03 1.83
CA GLU A 294 -12.33 0.15 0.39
C GLU A 294 -12.71 1.53 -0.13
N ASN A 295 -13.84 2.07 0.33
CA ASN A 295 -14.31 3.39 -0.11
C ASN A 295 -13.38 4.47 0.42
N GLU A 296 -12.84 4.27 1.62
CA GLU A 296 -11.95 5.22 2.25
C GLU A 296 -10.56 5.18 1.64
N ILE A 297 -9.99 4.00 1.37
CA ILE A 297 -8.74 3.87 0.62
C ILE A 297 -8.86 4.52 -0.76
N ALA A 298 -9.98 4.31 -1.45
CA ALA A 298 -10.22 4.95 -2.75
C ALA A 298 -10.28 6.48 -2.63
N SER A 299 -10.90 7.02 -1.56
CA SER A 299 -10.92 8.45 -1.26
C SER A 299 -9.51 8.99 -1.00
N LEU A 300 -8.72 8.29 -0.18
CA LEU A 300 -7.33 8.65 0.13
C LEU A 300 -6.46 8.70 -1.13
N ALA A 301 -6.61 7.74 -2.04
CA ALA A 301 -5.88 7.75 -3.32
C ALA A 301 -6.17 9.00 -4.18
N THR A 302 -7.28 9.71 -3.96
CA THR A 302 -7.55 10.99 -4.65
C THR A 302 -6.74 12.16 -4.08
N VAL A 303 -6.30 12.06 -2.82
CA VAL A 303 -5.49 13.07 -2.11
C VAL A 303 -4.09 13.16 -2.70
N ASP A 304 -3.60 12.10 -3.36
CA ASP A 304 -2.30 12.06 -4.06
C ASP A 304 -2.11 13.23 -5.04
N LYS A 305 -3.19 13.76 -5.63
CA LYS A 305 -3.14 14.96 -6.50
C LYS A 305 -2.61 16.21 -5.78
N SER A 306 -2.72 16.27 -4.46
CA SER A 306 -2.23 17.37 -3.64
C SER A 306 -0.79 17.15 -3.13
N ILE A 307 -0.24 15.95 -3.33
CA ILE A 307 1.08 15.54 -2.87
C ILE A 307 2.08 15.65 -4.02
N LYS A 308 3.04 16.57 -3.89
CA LYS A 308 4.02 16.87 -4.95
C LYS A 308 4.99 15.72 -5.23
N ASN A 309 5.46 15.03 -4.19
CA ASN A 309 6.40 13.92 -4.36
C ASN A 309 5.62 12.61 -4.53
N SER A 310 5.79 11.96 -5.68
CA SER A 310 5.16 10.66 -5.97
C SER A 310 5.58 9.55 -5.03
N ASP A 311 6.76 9.63 -4.41
CA ASP A 311 7.21 8.64 -3.42
C ASP A 311 6.34 8.63 -2.16
N ASN A 312 5.61 9.73 -1.91
CA ASN A 312 4.70 9.90 -0.80
C ASN A 312 3.23 9.67 -1.20
N HIS A 313 2.96 9.14 -2.41
CA HIS A 313 1.61 8.71 -2.80
C HIS A 313 1.19 7.47 -2.02
N LEU A 314 -0.11 7.19 -1.93
CA LEU A 314 -0.65 6.16 -1.02
C LEU A 314 -0.01 4.78 -1.26
N LEU A 315 -0.02 4.30 -2.50
CA LEU A 315 0.50 2.95 -2.82
C LEU A 315 2.03 2.84 -2.62
N ASN A 316 2.76 3.94 -2.84
CA ASN A 316 4.20 4.01 -2.59
C ASN A 316 4.52 4.08 -1.09
N SER A 317 3.66 4.77 -0.33
CA SER A 317 3.78 4.85 1.14
C SER A 317 3.55 3.48 1.78
N ILE A 318 2.53 2.75 1.27
CA ILE A 318 2.28 1.35 1.65
C ILE A 318 3.48 0.46 1.29
N ARG A 319 3.98 0.54 0.05
CA ARG A 319 5.16 -0.20 -0.40
C ARG A 319 6.36 0.00 0.51
N ASN A 320 6.65 1.25 0.85
CA ASN A 320 7.84 1.64 1.59
C ASN A 320 7.66 1.54 3.11
N LYS A 321 6.46 1.14 3.59
CA LYS A 321 6.09 1.12 5.01
C LYS A 321 6.37 2.46 5.70
N ILE A 322 6.06 3.54 5.01
CA ILE A 322 6.19 4.91 5.53
C ILE A 322 4.82 5.52 5.79
N ASP A 323 4.82 6.57 6.61
CA ASP A 323 3.60 7.26 6.97
C ASP A 323 3.03 8.08 5.80
N TYR A 324 1.71 8.07 5.63
CA TYR A 324 1.05 8.72 4.50
C TYR A 324 0.41 10.04 4.94
N MET A 325 0.85 11.15 4.34
CA MET A 325 0.38 12.49 4.71
C MET A 325 -1.11 12.72 4.46
N GLY A 326 -1.72 11.99 3.53
CA GLY A 326 -3.16 12.08 3.29
C GLY A 326 -4.03 11.48 4.42
N LEU A 327 -3.44 10.83 5.42
CA LEU A 327 -4.15 10.39 6.62
C LEU A 327 -4.48 11.56 7.57
N TYR A 328 -3.68 12.62 7.55
CA TYR A 328 -3.77 13.69 8.52
C TYR A 328 -4.69 14.82 8.06
N PRO A 329 -5.25 15.60 9.00
CA PRO A 329 -6.02 16.78 8.65
C PRO A 329 -5.16 17.83 7.93
N ILE A 330 -5.63 18.31 6.78
CA ILE A 330 -4.97 19.36 5.98
C ILE A 330 -5.99 20.42 5.61
N LYS A 331 -5.83 21.64 6.15
CA LYS A 331 -6.74 22.77 5.91
C LYS A 331 -8.19 22.42 6.27
N LYS A 332 -9.04 22.22 5.25
CA LYS A 332 -10.47 21.87 5.35
C LYS A 332 -10.74 20.37 5.21
N TYR A 333 -9.72 19.59 4.86
CA TYR A 333 -9.81 18.14 4.80
C TYR A 333 -9.51 17.59 6.19
N ASP A 334 -10.42 16.79 6.72
CA ASP A 334 -10.33 16.28 8.10
C ASP A 334 -9.35 15.11 8.25
N GLY A 335 -8.84 14.55 7.15
CA GLY A 335 -7.98 13.38 7.19
C GLY A 335 -8.77 12.10 6.96
N ALA A 336 -8.14 10.97 7.27
CA ALA A 336 -8.80 9.67 7.31
C ALA A 336 -9.70 9.55 8.55
N SER A 337 -10.73 8.71 8.48
CA SER A 337 -11.49 8.21 9.63
C SER A 337 -10.60 7.49 10.63
N VAL A 338 -11.04 7.43 11.90
CA VAL A 338 -10.28 6.74 12.95
C VAL A 338 -10.06 5.26 12.62
N SER A 339 -11.03 4.61 11.98
CA SER A 339 -10.90 3.22 11.55
C SER A 339 -9.76 3.03 10.55
N MET A 340 -9.69 3.85 9.51
CA MET A 340 -8.63 3.73 8.51
C MET A 340 -7.27 4.21 9.03
N PHE A 341 -7.25 5.25 9.85
CA PHE A 341 -6.02 5.71 10.51
C PHE A 341 -5.46 4.62 11.40
N ALA A 342 -6.28 4.04 12.29
CA ALA A 342 -5.88 2.96 13.17
C ALA A 342 -5.42 1.72 12.38
N PHE A 343 -6.16 1.36 11.33
CA PHE A 343 -5.78 0.26 10.43
C PHE A 343 -4.40 0.50 9.80
N TYR A 344 -4.14 1.69 9.24
CA TYR A 344 -2.85 2.03 8.64
C TYR A 344 -1.71 2.01 9.67
N GLN A 345 -1.88 2.69 10.80
CA GLN A 345 -0.84 2.81 11.82
C GLN A 345 -0.48 1.44 12.43
N THR A 346 -1.48 0.61 12.74
CA THR A 346 -1.25 -0.71 13.38
C THR A 346 -0.81 -1.78 12.38
N ARG A 347 -1.47 -1.93 11.22
CA ARG A 347 -1.20 -3.02 10.28
C ARG A 347 0.04 -2.78 9.44
N LEU A 348 0.28 -1.55 9.02
CA LEU A 348 1.40 -1.23 8.12
C LEU A 348 2.62 -0.74 8.88
N LEU A 349 2.44 0.24 9.77
CA LEU A 349 3.56 0.87 10.48
C LEU A 349 3.93 0.16 11.79
N GLY A 350 3.13 -0.79 12.24
CA GLY A 350 3.36 -1.53 13.47
C GLY A 350 3.26 -0.67 14.73
N VAL A 351 2.55 0.46 14.67
CA VAL A 351 2.30 1.31 15.84
C VAL A 351 1.34 0.57 16.78
N PRO A 352 1.71 0.39 18.06
CA PRO A 352 0.85 -0.31 18.99
C PRO A 352 -0.51 0.39 19.20
N TYR A 353 -1.58 -0.38 19.36
CA TYR A 353 -2.93 0.12 19.65
C TYR A 353 -2.93 1.01 20.90
N LYS A 354 -2.20 0.62 21.94
CA LYS A 354 -2.02 1.43 23.15
C LYS A 354 -1.44 2.82 22.88
N THR A 355 -0.57 2.97 21.87
CA THR A 355 -0.01 4.26 21.46
C THR A 355 -1.10 5.16 20.88
N LEU A 356 -2.02 4.60 20.08
CA LEU A 356 -3.15 5.34 19.51
C LEU A 356 -4.09 5.82 20.62
N VAL A 357 -4.44 4.92 21.55
CA VAL A 357 -5.28 5.24 22.72
C VAL A 357 -4.64 6.32 23.60
N ALA A 358 -3.34 6.19 23.90
CA ALA A 358 -2.62 7.19 24.69
C ALA A 358 -2.55 8.56 23.97
N SER A 359 -2.38 8.56 22.64
CA SER A 359 -2.39 9.79 21.83
C SER A 359 -3.76 10.47 21.82
N GLN A 360 -4.85 9.69 21.76
CA GLN A 360 -6.22 10.22 21.84
C GLN A 360 -6.51 10.82 23.22
N LYS A 361 -6.14 10.12 24.30
CA LYS A 361 -6.25 10.64 25.68
C LYS A 361 -5.48 11.94 25.86
N LEU A 362 -4.28 12.04 25.29
CA LEU A 362 -3.49 13.27 25.31
C LEU A 362 -4.19 14.41 24.54
N ALA A 363 -4.76 14.10 23.37
CA ALA A 363 -5.49 15.07 22.57
C ALA A 363 -6.77 15.56 23.29
N GLU A 364 -7.53 14.66 23.91
CA GLU A 364 -8.69 14.99 24.75
C GLU A 364 -8.28 15.91 25.90
N GLY A 365 -7.20 15.58 26.62
CA GLY A 365 -6.66 16.43 27.67
C GLY A 365 -6.22 17.80 27.17
N LEU A 366 -5.76 17.93 25.94
CA LEU A 366 -5.29 19.20 25.37
C LEU A 366 -6.40 20.15 24.93
N LEU A 367 -7.56 19.64 24.56
CA LEU A 367 -8.64 20.47 24.05
C LEU A 367 -9.25 21.32 25.19
N PRO A 368 -9.34 22.64 25.01
CA PRO A 368 -10.04 23.50 25.97
C PRO A 368 -11.56 23.33 25.83
N ASP A 369 -12.33 23.62 26.87
CA ASP A 369 -13.80 23.59 26.81
C ASP A 369 -14.38 24.64 25.84
N ASN A 370 -13.62 25.70 25.57
CA ASN A 370 -14.03 26.80 24.70
C ASN A 370 -13.89 26.44 23.22
N THR A 371 -15.02 26.33 22.52
CA THR A 371 -15.11 26.02 21.08
C THR A 371 -14.30 26.95 20.17
N LYS A 372 -14.10 28.23 20.53
CA LYS A 372 -13.26 29.15 19.73
C LYS A 372 -11.78 28.81 19.85
N GLU A 373 -11.32 28.42 21.04
CA GLU A 373 -9.94 28.03 21.27
C GLU A 373 -9.66 26.62 20.75
N GLN A 374 -10.63 25.72 20.80
CA GLN A 374 -10.54 24.41 20.16
C GLN A 374 -10.15 24.55 18.69
N LYS A 375 -10.79 25.47 17.95
CA LYS A 375 -10.48 25.76 16.54
C LYS A 375 -9.02 26.13 16.27
N GLU A 376 -8.34 26.73 17.24
CA GLU A 376 -6.91 27.04 17.13
C GLU A 376 -6.03 25.80 17.30
N TRP A 377 -6.47 24.83 18.13
CA TRP A 377 -5.77 23.57 18.36
C TRP A 377 -5.92 22.59 17.20
N ILE A 378 -7.06 22.56 16.50
CA ILE A 378 -7.29 21.67 15.35
C ILE A 378 -6.65 22.13 14.03
N LYS A 379 -5.86 23.21 14.04
CA LYS A 379 -5.13 23.66 12.84
C LYS A 379 -4.06 22.64 12.43
N SER A 380 -3.91 22.44 11.11
CA SER A 380 -2.96 21.46 10.55
C SER A 380 -1.49 21.74 10.91
N ASP A 381 -1.17 22.97 11.31
CA ASP A 381 0.16 23.44 11.67
C ASP A 381 0.32 23.81 13.15
N VAL A 382 -0.62 23.40 14.02
CA VAL A 382 -0.64 23.75 15.46
C VAL A 382 0.70 23.52 16.17
N PHE A 383 1.39 22.41 15.88
CA PHE A 383 2.65 22.07 16.54
C PHE A 383 3.90 22.65 15.85
N LYS A 384 3.76 23.45 14.80
CA LYS A 384 4.87 24.30 14.32
C LYS A 384 5.20 25.38 15.35
N ASP A 385 4.19 25.84 16.10
CA ASP A 385 4.37 26.77 17.22
C ASP A 385 5.05 26.06 18.41
N ILE A 386 6.23 26.57 18.80
CA ILE A 386 6.97 26.07 19.95
C ILE A 386 6.21 26.25 21.28
N LYS A 387 5.38 27.29 21.40
CA LYS A 387 4.55 27.52 22.59
C LYS A 387 3.51 26.41 22.74
N LYS A 388 2.86 26.01 21.64
CA LYS A 388 1.89 24.90 21.64
C LYS A 388 2.54 23.57 21.97
N ARG A 389 3.77 23.32 21.49
CA ARG A 389 4.57 22.16 21.88
C ARG A 389 4.90 22.15 23.38
N ASN A 390 5.26 23.30 23.94
CA ASN A 390 5.53 23.43 25.36
C ASN A 390 4.27 23.25 26.23
N ILE A 391 3.12 23.74 25.77
CA ILE A 391 1.83 23.49 26.44
C ILE A 391 1.50 21.99 26.44
N LEU A 392 1.68 21.31 25.30
CA LEU A 392 1.51 19.86 25.21
C LEU A 392 2.44 19.12 26.19
N LYS A 393 3.73 19.48 26.23
CA LYS A 393 4.68 18.90 27.19
C LYS A 393 4.25 19.15 28.64
N GLY A 394 3.79 20.36 28.96
CA GLY A 394 3.22 20.67 30.27
C GLY A 394 2.00 19.80 30.62
N ARG A 395 1.12 19.58 29.65
CA ARG A 395 -0.07 18.74 29.82
C ARG A 395 0.26 17.28 30.06
N ILE A 396 1.30 16.74 29.41
CA ILE A 396 1.80 15.39 29.67
C ILE A 396 2.22 15.27 31.14
N ILE A 397 2.97 16.24 31.67
CA ILE A 397 3.39 16.25 33.09
C ILE A 397 2.18 16.24 34.02
N GLU A 398 1.19 17.11 33.78
CA GLU A 398 -0.05 17.14 34.59
C GLU A 398 -0.80 15.81 34.55
N MET A 399 -0.95 15.22 33.36
CA MET A 399 -1.63 13.93 33.20
C MET A 399 -0.86 12.78 33.85
N VAL A 400 0.48 12.84 33.86
CA VAL A 400 1.29 11.87 34.60
C VAL A 400 1.13 12.07 36.10
N GLU A 401 1.19 13.31 36.61
CA GLU A 401 0.97 13.62 38.03
C GLU A 401 -0.40 13.08 38.53
N ASP A 402 -1.45 13.26 37.73
CA ASP A 402 -2.81 12.77 38.00
C ASP A 402 -2.98 11.25 37.79
N GLY A 403 -1.99 10.56 37.22
CA GLY A 403 -2.06 9.13 36.88
C GLY A 403 -2.93 8.79 35.67
N ARG A 404 -3.32 9.79 34.86
CA ARG A 404 -4.08 9.60 33.60
C ARG A 404 -3.20 9.15 32.43
N LEU A 405 -1.90 9.43 32.50
CA LEU A 405 -0.87 8.89 31.61
C LEU A 405 0.26 8.29 32.46
N SER A 406 0.96 7.31 31.91
CA SER A 406 2.20 6.76 32.46
C SER A 406 3.43 7.30 31.72
N ILE A 407 4.61 7.07 32.29
CA ILE A 407 5.88 7.31 31.60
C ILE A 407 5.99 6.45 30.33
N ASP A 408 5.52 5.20 30.38
CA ASP A 408 5.55 4.30 29.23
C ASP A 408 4.65 4.82 28.10
N ASP A 409 3.49 5.39 28.42
CA ASP A 409 2.61 6.03 27.43
C ASP A 409 3.35 7.17 26.70
N TYR A 410 4.13 7.98 27.43
CA TYR A 410 4.96 9.02 26.81
C TYR A 410 5.94 8.44 25.78
N PHE A 411 6.67 7.39 26.11
CA PHE A 411 7.63 6.77 25.18
C PHE A 411 6.97 6.00 24.04
N HIS A 412 5.73 5.56 24.23
CA HIS A 412 4.92 5.03 23.14
C HIS A 412 4.53 6.12 22.14
N ILE A 413 4.13 7.31 22.61
CA ILE A 413 3.75 8.44 21.75
C ILE A 413 4.99 9.11 21.13
N PHE A 414 6.05 9.29 21.91
CA PHE A 414 7.29 9.98 21.54
C PHE A 414 8.52 9.05 21.75
N PRO A 415 8.68 8.00 20.93
CA PRO A 415 9.78 7.07 21.08
C PRO A 415 11.13 7.76 20.92
N VAL A 416 12.13 7.34 21.72
CA VAL A 416 13.50 7.86 21.63
C VAL A 416 14.11 7.47 20.28
N LYS A 417 14.56 8.47 19.52
CA LYS A 417 15.21 8.33 18.22
C LYS A 417 16.72 8.14 18.35
N SER A 418 17.35 8.84 19.31
CA SER A 418 18.77 8.73 19.64
C SER A 418 18.96 8.96 21.13
N LEU A 419 19.93 8.27 21.73
CA LEU A 419 20.38 8.53 23.10
C LEU A 419 21.48 9.59 23.16
N TYR A 420 22.25 9.76 22.08
CA TYR A 420 23.39 10.68 21.99
C TYR A 420 23.35 11.42 20.63
N PRO A 421 22.93 12.68 20.61
CA PRO A 421 22.21 13.37 21.68
C PRO A 421 20.82 12.76 21.93
N LEU A 422 20.29 12.99 23.14
CA LEU A 422 18.96 12.51 23.49
C LEU A 422 17.89 13.23 22.67
N GLN A 423 17.19 12.47 21.82
CA GLN A 423 16.15 13.00 20.95
C GLN A 423 14.93 12.08 20.93
N ALA A 424 13.74 12.67 21.06
CA ALA A 424 12.47 11.97 20.88
C ALA A 424 11.92 12.16 19.45
N SER A 425 11.15 11.19 18.97
CA SER A 425 10.50 11.22 17.67
C SER A 425 9.44 12.32 17.59
N PHE A 426 9.40 13.04 16.47
CA PHE A 426 8.37 14.04 16.21
C PHE A 426 7.00 13.43 15.83
N LYS A 427 6.93 12.12 15.54
CA LYS A 427 5.68 11.46 15.11
C LYS A 427 4.54 11.60 16.13
N GLY A 428 4.86 11.67 17.43
CA GLY A 428 3.87 11.88 18.48
C GLY A 428 3.07 13.17 18.32
N PHE A 429 3.65 14.22 17.73
CA PHE A 429 2.93 15.45 17.42
C PHE A 429 1.92 15.27 16.29
N ASP A 430 2.29 14.56 15.22
CA ASP A 430 1.38 14.32 14.10
C ASP A 430 0.20 13.44 14.52
N MET A 431 0.46 12.41 15.33
CA MET A 431 -0.57 11.51 15.86
C MET A 431 -1.48 12.20 16.88
N THR A 432 -0.92 13.01 17.79
CA THR A 432 -1.75 13.85 18.68
C THR A 432 -2.59 14.84 17.86
N ARG A 433 -2.01 15.46 16.83
CA ARG A 433 -2.72 16.39 15.93
C ARG A 433 -3.89 15.72 15.22
N TYR A 434 -3.71 14.49 14.77
CA TYR A 434 -4.79 13.70 14.20
C TYR A 434 -5.95 13.59 15.19
N PHE A 435 -5.69 13.11 16.40
CA PHE A 435 -6.73 12.91 17.40
C PHE A 435 -7.37 14.19 17.94
N LEU A 436 -6.73 15.36 17.84
CA LEU A 436 -7.38 16.63 18.19
C LEU A 436 -8.69 16.87 17.40
N ARG A 437 -8.87 16.23 16.23
CA ARG A 437 -10.12 16.29 15.45
C ARG A 437 -11.05 15.08 15.66
N HIS A 438 -10.59 14.05 16.36
CA HIS A 438 -11.24 12.75 16.48
C HIS A 438 -11.21 12.23 17.92
N VAL A 439 -11.36 13.12 18.90
CA VAL A 439 -11.27 12.76 20.34
C VAL A 439 -12.41 11.85 20.78
N ASP A 440 -13.59 11.99 20.16
CA ASP A 440 -14.81 11.25 20.54
C ASP A 440 -15.07 9.99 19.69
N GLU A 441 -14.14 9.61 18.81
CA GLU A 441 -14.31 8.50 17.88
C GLU A 441 -13.61 7.21 18.39
N ASP A 442 -14.29 6.08 18.27
CA ASP A 442 -13.77 4.79 18.75
C ASP A 442 -12.59 4.27 17.92
N ILE A 443 -11.47 3.98 18.59
CA ILE A 443 -10.30 3.38 17.97
C ILE A 443 -10.48 1.87 17.89
N HIS A 444 -10.60 1.37 16.66
CA HIS A 444 -10.64 -0.07 16.38
C HIS A 444 -9.26 -0.70 16.56
N ASN A 445 -9.21 -1.87 17.21
CA ASN A 445 -7.97 -2.63 17.36
C ASN A 445 -7.79 -3.62 16.20
N TYR A 446 -6.81 -3.34 15.33
CA TYR A 446 -6.46 -4.20 14.20
C TYR A 446 -5.15 -4.98 14.40
N GLU A 447 -4.57 -4.98 15.61
CA GLU A 447 -3.33 -5.71 15.89
C GLU A 447 -3.50 -7.22 15.67
N TYR A 448 -2.64 -7.81 14.84
CA TYR A 448 -2.67 -9.26 14.57
C TYR A 448 -1.80 -10.07 15.54
N LYS A 449 -0.71 -9.46 16.01
CA LYS A 449 0.24 -9.97 17.00
C LYS A 449 0.88 -8.75 17.63
N SER A 450 0.93 -8.68 18.96
CA SER A 450 1.74 -7.69 19.66
C SER A 450 3.19 -7.91 19.24
N ILE A 451 3.70 -7.06 18.35
CA ILE A 451 5.14 -6.91 18.23
C ILE A 451 5.51 -6.21 19.53
N GLU A 452 5.92 -6.99 20.54
CA GLU A 452 6.71 -6.47 21.66
C GLU A 452 8.02 -5.98 21.06
N GLY A 453 7.98 -4.83 20.39
CA GLY A 453 9.18 -4.08 20.10
C GLY A 453 9.77 -3.71 21.44
N GLU A 454 11.09 -3.88 21.59
CA GLU A 454 11.84 -3.26 22.67
C GLU A 454 11.51 -1.76 22.63
N SER A 455 10.55 -1.35 23.46
CA SER A 455 10.21 0.06 23.58
C SER A 455 11.46 0.71 24.14
N VAL A 456 12.11 1.58 23.35
CA VAL A 456 13.25 2.32 23.84
C VAL A 456 12.77 3.12 25.04
N LYS A 457 13.24 2.73 26.23
CA LYS A 457 12.90 3.34 27.50
C LYS A 457 13.69 4.62 27.68
N MET A 458 13.31 5.41 28.69
CA MET A 458 14.13 6.52 29.17
C MET A 458 15.58 6.06 29.36
N ASN A 459 16.55 6.97 29.10
CA ASN A 459 17.95 6.66 29.34
C ASN A 459 18.13 6.18 30.81
N PRO A 460 18.74 5.00 31.05
CA PRO A 460 18.88 4.43 32.39
C PRO A 460 19.53 5.39 33.40
N ASN A 461 20.53 6.16 32.97
CA ASN A 461 21.22 7.12 33.84
C ASN A 461 20.30 8.26 34.27
N ILE A 462 19.31 8.64 33.45
CA ILE A 462 18.31 9.65 33.83
C ILE A 462 17.35 9.08 34.88
N LEU A 463 16.92 7.83 34.71
CA LEU A 463 16.03 7.18 35.68
C LEU A 463 16.72 7.00 37.02
N GLU A 464 17.96 6.52 37.02
CA GLU A 464 18.78 6.36 38.23
C GLU A 464 19.03 7.71 38.90
N ALA A 465 19.40 8.74 38.12
CA ALA A 465 19.59 10.08 38.66
C ALA A 465 18.32 10.65 39.29
N ALA A 466 17.16 10.43 38.64
CA ALA A 466 15.88 10.87 39.16
C ALA A 466 15.52 10.16 40.48
N ASP A 467 15.75 8.85 40.57
CA ASP A 467 15.48 8.05 41.76
C ASP A 467 16.36 8.46 42.94
N LEU A 468 17.69 8.50 42.75
CA LEU A 468 18.64 8.93 43.78
C LEU A 468 18.34 10.35 44.27
N TYR A 469 18.14 11.30 43.34
CA TYR A 469 17.83 12.68 43.70
C TYR A 469 16.52 12.79 44.47
N PHE A 470 15.47 12.07 44.04
CA PHE A 470 14.17 12.09 44.69
C PHE A 470 14.25 11.55 46.12
N ASN A 471 14.88 10.39 46.30
CA ASN A 471 15.02 9.73 47.60
C ASN A 471 15.84 10.59 48.56
N ASP A 472 17.02 11.07 48.15
CA ASP A 472 17.85 11.99 48.93
C ASP A 472 17.07 13.24 49.35
N TYR A 473 16.31 13.83 48.42
CA TYR A 473 15.58 15.07 48.71
C TYR A 473 14.45 14.82 49.71
N ILE A 474 13.67 13.75 49.54
CA ILE A 474 12.54 13.46 50.42
C ILE A 474 13.01 13.08 51.82
N GLU A 475 14.06 12.27 51.95
CA GLU A 475 14.61 11.90 53.25
C GLU A 475 15.07 13.13 54.05
N ASN A 476 15.67 14.11 53.37
CA ASN A 476 16.23 15.29 54.03
C ASN A 476 15.23 16.45 54.21
N ARG A 477 14.26 16.61 53.30
CA ARG A 477 13.40 17.82 53.24
C ARG A 477 11.91 17.54 53.16
N GLY A 478 11.52 16.30 52.89
CA GLY A 478 10.13 15.84 52.82
C GLY A 478 9.42 16.12 51.50
N LEU A 479 8.36 15.35 51.26
CA LEU A 479 7.57 15.30 50.03
C LEU A 479 6.90 16.64 49.66
N LYS A 480 6.41 17.40 50.65
CA LYS A 480 5.78 18.72 50.41
C LYS A 480 6.77 19.74 49.84
N ARG A 481 8.00 19.76 50.36
CA ARG A 481 9.05 20.65 49.83
C ARG A 481 9.52 20.19 48.47
N PHE A 482 9.60 18.89 48.22
CA PHE A 482 9.94 18.38 46.90
C PHE A 482 9.01 18.93 45.80
N LYS A 483 7.68 18.88 46.01
CA LYS A 483 6.72 19.47 45.05
C LYS A 483 7.00 20.96 44.80
N LYS A 484 7.13 21.74 45.87
CA LYS A 484 7.30 23.19 45.80
C LYS A 484 8.65 23.62 45.20
N ASP A 485 9.74 23.03 45.68
CA ASP A 485 11.10 23.48 45.39
C ASP A 485 11.68 22.77 44.15
N VAL A 486 11.04 21.68 43.69
CA VAL A 486 11.46 20.92 42.51
C VAL A 486 10.45 21.03 41.38
N LEU A 487 9.26 20.46 41.54
CA LEU A 487 8.27 20.35 40.46
C LEU A 487 7.67 21.70 40.06
N ASP A 488 7.33 22.57 41.02
CA ASP A 488 6.77 23.89 40.73
C ASP A 488 7.83 24.82 40.11
N GLU A 489 9.11 24.69 40.50
CA GLU A 489 10.22 25.45 39.87
C GLU A 489 10.50 25.02 38.42
N PHE A 490 10.27 23.75 38.08
CA PHE A 490 10.25 23.31 36.68
C PHE A 490 9.08 23.96 35.91
N LYS A 491 7.92 24.12 36.56
CA LYS A 491 6.74 24.74 35.95
C LYS A 491 6.95 26.24 35.71
N SER A 492 7.64 26.94 36.61
CA SER A 492 7.99 28.36 36.45
C SER A 492 9.16 28.61 35.48
N GLY A 493 9.88 27.56 35.06
CA GLY A 493 11.06 27.68 34.21
C GLY A 493 12.33 28.09 34.95
N THR A 494 12.31 28.06 36.29
CA THR A 494 13.49 28.38 37.12
C THR A 494 14.56 27.28 37.00
N LYS A 495 14.13 26.02 36.94
CA LYS A 495 15.03 24.88 36.66
C LYS A 495 15.24 24.72 35.16
N HIS A 496 16.51 24.79 34.77
CA HIS A 496 16.98 24.71 33.39
C HIS A 496 18.00 23.58 33.26
N VAL A 497 18.47 23.30 32.04
CA VAL A 497 19.30 22.11 31.78
C VAL A 497 20.57 22.02 32.63
N TYR A 498 21.24 23.14 32.93
CA TYR A 498 22.41 23.16 33.81
C TYR A 498 22.12 22.73 35.25
N TRP A 499 20.86 22.86 35.71
CA TRP A 499 20.46 22.29 37.01
C TRP A 499 20.63 20.77 37.00
N ILE A 500 20.31 20.09 35.89
CA ILE A 500 20.51 18.64 35.77
C ILE A 500 21.99 18.29 35.81
N LYS A 501 22.84 19.07 35.11
CA LYS A 501 24.30 18.87 35.17
C LYS A 501 24.78 18.89 36.61
N ASN A 502 24.38 19.92 37.37
CA ASN A 502 24.79 20.07 38.77
C ASN A 502 24.24 18.93 39.66
N VAL A 503 22.99 18.52 39.45
CA VAL A 503 22.40 17.38 40.17
C VAL A 503 23.17 16.10 39.88
N MET A 504 23.50 15.83 38.62
CA MET A 504 24.24 14.63 38.23
C MET A 504 25.66 14.61 38.80
N CYS A 505 26.39 15.74 38.75
CA CYS A 505 27.71 15.85 39.37
C CYS A 505 27.64 15.63 40.88
N ASP A 506 26.71 16.29 41.58
CA ASP A 506 26.52 16.14 43.02
C ASP A 506 26.14 14.70 43.42
N LEU A 507 25.30 14.03 42.63
CA LEU A 507 25.00 12.61 42.85
C LEU A 507 26.22 11.70 42.66
N SER A 508 27.09 11.99 41.69
CA SER A 508 28.31 11.20 41.45
C SER A 508 29.33 11.29 42.58
N GLU A 509 29.33 12.41 43.31
CA GLU A 509 30.18 12.60 44.49
C GLU A 509 29.59 11.87 45.73
N ARG A 510 28.26 11.75 45.79
CA ARG A 510 27.55 11.22 46.97
C ARG A 510 27.24 9.73 46.89
N HIS A 511 27.14 9.16 45.69
CA HIS A 511 26.75 7.77 45.46
C HIS A 511 27.83 7.04 44.66
N GLU A 512 28.53 6.11 45.32
CA GLU A 512 29.55 5.29 44.67
C GLU A 512 28.92 4.41 43.57
N GLY A 513 29.51 4.43 42.38
CA GLY A 513 29.03 3.66 41.22
C GLY A 513 27.98 4.38 40.37
N PHE A 514 27.55 5.58 40.73
CA PHE A 514 26.63 6.37 39.91
C PHE A 514 27.37 7.20 38.84
N GLY A 515 27.01 6.96 37.58
CA GLY A 515 27.44 7.78 36.44
C GLY A 515 28.74 7.34 35.75
N PRO A 516 29.10 8.01 34.65
CA PRO A 516 30.30 7.70 33.87
C PRO A 516 31.57 8.29 34.51
N ASP A 517 32.72 7.70 34.18
CA ASP A 517 34.03 8.19 34.61
C ASP A 517 34.33 9.62 34.11
N ASP A 518 33.78 10.00 32.95
CA ASP A 518 33.93 11.34 32.35
C ASP A 518 32.56 12.01 32.14
N TRP A 519 32.17 12.83 33.10
CA TRP A 519 30.91 13.57 33.08
C TRP A 519 30.83 14.67 32.02
N ASP A 520 31.95 15.31 31.68
CA ASP A 520 31.93 16.39 30.72
C ASP A 520 31.72 15.86 29.30
N SER A 521 32.39 14.75 28.95
CA SER A 521 32.14 14.05 27.68
C SER A 521 30.72 13.49 27.63
N PHE A 522 30.25 12.83 28.69
CA PHE A 522 28.88 12.32 28.74
C PHE A 522 27.83 13.43 28.61
N TRP A 523 28.02 14.55 29.31
CA TRP A 523 27.12 15.70 29.20
C TRP A 523 27.13 16.28 27.79
N HIS A 524 28.31 16.37 27.16
CA HIS A 524 28.44 16.83 25.79
C HIS A 524 27.66 15.94 24.84
N ASP A 525 27.89 14.63 24.88
CA ASP A 525 27.26 13.63 24.01
C ASP A 525 25.74 13.57 24.20
N LEU A 526 25.25 13.79 25.42
CA LEU A 526 23.82 13.76 25.73
C LEU A 526 23.09 15.02 25.22
N CYS A 527 23.76 16.16 25.22
CA CYS A 527 23.14 17.47 25.01
C CYS A 527 23.56 18.18 23.72
N HIS A 528 24.52 17.68 22.94
CA HIS A 528 24.98 18.31 21.71
C HIS A 528 24.89 17.36 20.51
N ASP A 529 24.48 17.90 19.36
CA ASP A 529 24.52 17.15 18.10
C ASP A 529 25.92 17.10 17.48
N GLU A 530 26.07 16.36 16.38
CA GLU A 530 27.33 16.20 15.64
C GLU A 530 27.94 17.54 15.16
N THR A 531 27.13 18.61 15.11
CA THR A 531 27.57 19.95 14.72
C THR A 531 27.82 20.87 15.93
N GLY A 532 27.71 20.34 17.16
CA GLY A 532 27.90 21.07 18.40
C GLY A 532 26.70 21.95 18.80
N ASN A 533 25.53 21.78 18.20
CA ASN A 533 24.34 22.53 18.62
C ASN A 533 23.72 21.91 19.87
N PHE A 534 23.29 22.76 20.79
CA PHE A 534 22.64 22.35 22.01
C PHE A 534 21.20 21.84 21.79
N VAL A 535 20.91 20.62 22.23
CA VAL A 535 19.63 19.90 22.11
C VAL A 535 19.14 19.29 23.44
N GLY A 536 19.72 19.67 24.58
CA GLY A 536 19.42 19.09 25.91
C GLY A 536 18.04 19.40 26.52
N TYR A 537 17.12 20.03 25.78
CA TYR A 537 15.75 20.30 26.30
C TYR A 537 14.92 19.02 26.48
N GLU A 538 15.24 17.97 25.72
CA GLU A 538 14.57 16.68 25.87
C GLU A 538 15.00 15.98 27.17
N LEU A 539 16.29 16.06 27.52
CA LEU A 539 16.82 15.63 28.83
C LEU A 539 16.11 16.34 29.97
N LEU A 540 15.96 17.66 29.87
CA LEU A 540 15.25 18.46 30.87
C LEU A 540 13.80 17.98 31.07
N PHE A 541 13.12 17.68 29.97
CA PHE A 541 11.76 17.20 30.00
C PHE A 541 11.65 15.80 30.60
N GLN A 542 12.51 14.86 30.20
CA GLN A 542 12.49 13.49 30.71
C GLN A 542 12.83 13.40 32.21
N MET A 543 13.79 14.18 32.68
CA MET A 543 14.09 14.28 34.13
C MET A 543 12.88 14.80 34.91
N ARG A 544 12.23 15.88 34.43
CA ARG A 544 11.00 16.38 35.07
C ARG A 544 9.89 15.32 35.08
N LEU A 545 9.73 14.59 33.98
CA LEU A 545 8.73 13.53 33.84
C LEU A 545 8.97 12.40 34.85
N ALA A 546 10.21 11.92 34.97
CA ALA A 546 10.61 10.88 35.93
C ALA A 546 10.33 11.30 37.39
N LEU A 547 10.78 12.49 37.77
CA LEU A 547 10.57 13.05 39.10
C LEU A 547 9.08 13.24 39.44
N THR A 548 8.25 13.58 38.44
CA THR A 548 6.80 13.71 38.62
C THR A 548 6.14 12.36 38.88
N ASP A 549 6.54 11.31 38.17
CA ASP A 549 6.02 9.96 38.40
C ASP A 549 6.43 9.39 39.76
N LEU A 550 7.68 9.60 40.19
CA LEU A 550 8.17 9.24 41.52
C LEU A 550 7.36 9.95 42.62
N TYR A 551 7.13 11.26 42.45
CA TYR A 551 6.28 12.03 43.36
C TYR A 551 4.86 11.45 43.46
N ARG A 552 4.23 11.14 42.34
CA ARG A 552 2.90 10.52 42.30
C ARG A 552 2.88 9.19 43.02
N LYS A 553 3.82 8.28 42.72
CA LYS A 553 3.91 6.96 43.36
C LYS A 553 4.01 7.10 44.88
N LYS A 554 4.87 8.00 45.37
CA LYS A 554 5.01 8.28 46.81
C LYS A 554 3.74 8.87 47.43
N MET A 555 3.05 9.75 46.73
CA MET A 555 1.75 10.28 47.17
C MET A 555 0.71 9.16 47.31
N GLN A 556 0.64 8.24 46.35
CA GLN A 556 -0.27 7.09 46.39
C GLN A 556 0.07 6.13 47.53
N GLU A 557 1.35 5.84 47.78
CA GLU A 557 1.80 5.07 48.93
C GLU A 557 1.36 5.70 50.25
N ASN A 558 1.57 7.01 50.42
CA ASN A 558 1.18 7.73 51.64
C ASN A 558 -0.34 7.73 51.88
N ILE A 559 -1.15 7.82 50.81
CA ILE A 559 -2.61 7.72 50.90
C ILE A 559 -3.03 6.30 51.31
N THR A 560 -2.36 5.28 50.78
CA THR A 560 -2.69 3.87 51.04
C THR A 560 -2.29 3.44 52.46
N MET A 561 -1.19 3.96 53.00
CA MET A 561 -0.72 3.63 54.36
C MET A 561 -1.43 4.41 55.49
N ASN A 562 -2.09 5.54 55.20
CA ASN A 562 -2.82 6.34 56.18
C ASN A 562 -4.26 6.70 55.74
N PRO A 563 -5.17 5.71 55.60
CA PRO A 563 -6.54 5.97 55.16
C PRO A 563 -7.37 6.78 56.18
N GLU A 564 -7.04 6.74 57.47
CA GLU A 564 -7.86 7.31 58.56
C GLU A 564 -7.65 8.81 58.81
N ILE A 565 -6.60 9.44 58.28
CA ILE A 565 -6.31 10.87 58.51
C ILE A 565 -7.07 11.77 57.53
N ASN A 566 -7.61 11.24 56.42
CA ASN A 566 -8.29 12.03 55.39
C ASN A 566 -9.83 12.06 55.51
N GLN A 567 -10.42 11.41 56.52
CA GLN A 567 -11.87 11.48 56.79
C GLN A 567 -12.28 12.55 57.82
N THR A 568 -11.34 13.23 58.48
CA THR A 568 -11.64 14.23 59.54
C THR A 568 -11.51 15.70 59.10
N GLY A 569 -11.35 15.97 57.79
CA GLY A 569 -11.22 17.33 57.25
C GLY A 569 -12.50 17.93 56.64
N GLY A 570 -13.65 17.24 56.73
CA GLY A 570 -14.93 17.72 56.21
C GLY A 570 -15.94 17.98 57.32
N ASN A 571 -15.91 19.19 57.88
CA ASN A 571 -17.04 19.86 58.52
C ASN A 571 -16.85 21.37 58.40
#